data_AF-A0A0B3BDX9-F1
#
_entry.id   AF-A0A0B3BDX9-F1
#
_cell.length_a   1.000
_cell.length_b   1.000
_cell.length_c   1.000
_cell.angle_alpha   90.00
_cell.angle_beta   90.00
_cell.angle_gamma   90.00
#
_symmetry.space_group_name_H-M   'P 1'
#
loop_
_entity.id
_entity.type
_entity.pdbx_description
1 polymer ?
#
loop_
_entity_poly.entity_id
_entity_poly.type
_entity_poly.pdbx_seq_one_letter_code
_entity_poly.pdbx_strand_id
1 'polypeptide(L)'
;MKKLPKRNVLEHYFFNYYQILFEVKKRIDDIIHSSPAKYVETGGSGISHNSNPTELKAIKIAMDKDLTEKQQWLKIVRDVVEDMKYIDEKSKTKYAVLIQKRYFDELADNHVQKQLGLQYRSQYKEMKDTVLLEGVLLAAASGLITYDEIRKFVKENW
;
A
#
# COMPACT_ATOMS: atom_id res chain seq x y z
N MET A 1 0.41 14.28 15.86
CA MET A 1 0.05 12.90 16.25
C MET A 1 1.30 12.09 16.60
N LYS A 2 1.19 11.04 17.44
CA LYS A 2 2.26 10.04 17.63
C LYS A 2 2.37 9.17 16.37
N LYS A 3 3.54 8.61 16.06
CA LYS A 3 3.75 7.85 14.80
C LYS A 3 2.97 6.53 14.86
N LEU A 4 1.96 6.38 14.00
CA LEU A 4 1.12 5.18 13.92
C LEU A 4 1.94 3.93 13.55
N PRO A 5 1.47 2.72 13.92
CA PRO A 5 2.05 1.45 13.48
C PRO A 5 2.18 1.40 11.96
N LYS A 6 3.31 0.89 11.46
CA LYS A 6 3.62 0.77 10.03
C LYS A 6 3.43 2.06 9.20
N ARG A 7 3.33 3.26 9.82
CA ARG A 7 3.23 4.55 9.12
C ARG A 7 4.35 4.76 8.10
N ASN A 8 5.59 4.42 8.47
CA ASN A 8 6.73 4.58 7.57
C ASN A 8 6.66 3.60 6.38
N VAL A 9 6.09 2.41 6.59
CA VAL A 9 5.87 1.42 5.52
C VAL A 9 4.84 1.98 4.54
N LEU A 10 3.70 2.46 5.06
CA LEU A 10 2.70 3.12 4.24
C LEU A 10 3.27 4.33 3.48
N GLU A 11 4.02 5.21 4.13
CA GLU A 11 4.69 6.35 3.47
C GLU A 11 5.64 5.86 2.37
N HIS A 12 6.39 4.78 2.58
CA HIS A 12 7.24 4.19 1.55
C HIS A 12 6.44 3.74 0.31
N TYR A 13 5.29 3.07 0.50
CA TYR A 13 4.42 2.69 -0.62
C TYR A 13 3.79 3.88 -1.33
N PHE A 14 3.50 4.98 -0.62
CA PHE A 14 3.07 6.22 -1.25
C PHE A 14 4.15 6.81 -2.16
N PHE A 15 5.39 6.92 -1.68
CA PHE A 15 6.51 7.45 -2.48
C PHE A 15 6.86 6.56 -3.67
N ASN A 16 6.84 5.24 -3.48
CA ASN A 16 7.32 4.29 -4.48
C ASN A 16 6.17 3.64 -5.27
N TYR A 17 4.96 4.21 -5.23
CA TYR A 17 3.74 3.58 -5.74
C TYR A 17 3.89 3.07 -7.18
N TYR A 18 4.31 3.94 -8.10
CA TYR A 18 4.41 3.58 -9.52
C TYR A 18 5.53 2.58 -9.80
N GLN A 19 6.66 2.69 -9.08
CA GLN A 19 7.76 1.76 -9.19
C GLN A 19 7.33 0.36 -8.71
N ILE A 20 6.77 0.26 -7.51
CA ILE A 20 6.33 -1.01 -6.93
C ILE A 20 5.20 -1.61 -7.77
N LEU A 21 4.28 -0.79 -8.29
CA LEU A 21 3.24 -1.24 -9.21
C LEU A 21 3.83 -1.88 -10.47
N PHE A 22 4.87 -1.28 -11.04
CA PHE A 22 5.58 -1.84 -12.19
C PHE A 22 6.29 -3.16 -11.83
N GLU A 23 6.99 -3.21 -10.70
CA GLU A 23 7.68 -4.42 -10.22
C GLU A 23 6.71 -5.59 -10.01
N VAL A 24 5.57 -5.33 -9.35
CA VAL A 24 4.51 -6.31 -9.13
C VAL A 24 3.94 -6.82 -10.46
N LYS A 25 3.63 -5.91 -11.40
CA LYS A 25 3.12 -6.30 -12.73
C LYS A 25 4.13 -7.14 -13.50
N LYS A 26 5.40 -6.74 -13.50
CA LYS A 26 6.49 -7.49 -14.14
C LYS A 26 6.63 -8.88 -13.54
N ARG A 27 6.59 -9.00 -12.21
CA ARG A 27 6.70 -10.28 -11.52
C ARG A 27 5.54 -11.22 -11.84
N ILE A 28 4.32 -10.69 -11.91
CA ILE A 28 3.14 -11.46 -12.33
C ILE A 28 3.31 -11.93 -13.77
N ASP A 29 3.76 -11.05 -14.66
CA ASP A 29 4.01 -11.35 -16.07
C ASP A 29 5.07 -12.45 -16.24
N ASP A 30 6.18 -12.38 -15.50
CA ASP A 30 7.24 -13.41 -15.48
C ASP A 30 6.69 -14.77 -15.06
N ILE A 31 5.77 -14.81 -14.08
CA ILE A 31 5.13 -16.06 -13.63
C ILE A 31 4.19 -16.58 -14.73
N ILE A 32 3.38 -15.71 -15.33
CA ILE A 32 2.44 -16.05 -16.40
C ILE A 32 3.18 -16.61 -17.62
N HIS A 33 4.31 -16.03 -18.00
CA HIS A 33 5.09 -16.44 -19.17
C HIS A 33 6.13 -17.54 -18.90
N SER A 34 6.31 -17.95 -17.63
CA SER A 34 7.21 -19.06 -17.30
C SER A 34 6.71 -20.41 -17.81
N SER A 35 7.64 -21.28 -18.25
CA SER A 35 7.33 -22.64 -18.73
C SER A 35 6.73 -23.51 -17.61
N PRO A 36 5.77 -24.43 -17.91
CA PRO A 36 5.05 -25.20 -16.89
C PRO A 36 5.87 -26.23 -16.09
N ALA A 37 7.11 -26.55 -16.49
CA ALA A 37 7.83 -27.70 -15.96
C ALA A 37 9.11 -27.31 -15.19
N LYS A 38 8.97 -26.75 -13.99
CA LYS A 38 10.06 -26.70 -12.98
C LYS A 38 9.58 -26.67 -11.52
N TYR A 39 8.31 -26.94 -11.24
CA TYR A 39 7.75 -26.69 -9.91
C TYR A 39 7.24 -27.98 -9.27
N VAL A 40 8.20 -28.88 -8.95
CA VAL A 40 7.97 -30.01 -8.04
C VAL A 40 8.07 -29.46 -6.63
N GLU A 41 7.00 -29.66 -5.86
CA GLU A 41 6.88 -29.26 -4.46
C GLU A 41 8.07 -29.75 -3.62
N THR A 42 8.65 -28.85 -2.84
CA THR A 42 9.49 -29.22 -1.70
C THR A 42 8.56 -29.71 -0.58
N GLY A 43 8.01 -30.91 -0.73
CA GLY A 43 7.20 -31.57 0.30
C GLY A 43 6.03 -32.39 -0.22
N GLY A 44 6.24 -33.71 -0.39
CA GLY A 44 5.22 -34.73 -0.17
C GLY A 44 4.21 -35.05 -1.28
N SER A 45 4.56 -36.04 -2.11
CA SER A 45 3.68 -37.02 -2.78
C SER A 45 2.30 -36.59 -3.27
N GLY A 46 2.24 -36.18 -4.54
CA GLY A 46 1.00 -36.18 -5.31
C GLY A 46 1.14 -35.51 -6.66
N ILE A 47 1.76 -36.17 -7.65
CA ILE A 47 1.73 -35.66 -9.03
C ILE A 47 0.31 -35.86 -9.56
N SER A 48 -0.56 -34.87 -9.33
CA SER A 48 -1.78 -34.71 -10.11
C SER A 48 -1.36 -34.42 -11.54
N HIS A 49 -1.47 -35.42 -12.41
CA HIS A 49 -1.24 -35.29 -13.86
C HIS A 49 -2.31 -34.42 -14.57
N ASN A 50 -3.24 -33.81 -13.82
CA ASN A 50 -4.36 -33.01 -14.34
C ASN A 50 -4.31 -31.52 -13.94
N SER A 51 -3.24 -31.03 -13.32
CA SER A 51 -3.19 -29.63 -12.89
C SER A 51 -3.03 -28.68 -14.09
N ASN A 52 -4.04 -27.85 -14.34
CA ASN A 52 -4.01 -26.86 -15.40
C ASN A 52 -2.83 -25.90 -15.16
N PRO A 53 -1.92 -25.67 -16.14
CA PRO A 53 -0.79 -24.76 -16.01
C PRO A 53 -1.18 -23.35 -15.51
N THR A 54 -2.39 -22.89 -15.83
CA THR A 54 -2.94 -21.62 -15.35
C THR A 54 -3.21 -21.63 -13.85
N GLU A 55 -3.74 -22.73 -13.31
CA GLU A 55 -4.02 -22.88 -11.87
C GLU A 55 -2.73 -22.92 -11.06
N LEU A 56 -1.72 -23.66 -11.52
CA LEU A 56 -0.41 -23.72 -10.87
C LEU A 56 0.26 -22.33 -10.81
N LYS A 57 0.12 -21.52 -11.86
CA LYS A 57 0.63 -20.15 -11.90
C LYS A 57 -0.14 -19.24 -10.95
N ALA A 58 -1.47 -19.37 -10.86
CA ALA A 58 -2.28 -18.63 -9.91
C ALA A 58 -1.94 -18.98 -8.45
N ILE A 59 -1.77 -20.26 -8.13
CA ILE A 59 -1.34 -20.73 -6.81
C ILE A 59 0.03 -20.14 -6.46
N LYS A 60 0.98 -20.12 -7.41
CA LYS A 60 2.30 -19.53 -7.19
C LYS A 60 2.23 -18.03 -6.87
N ILE A 61 1.40 -17.27 -7.58
CA ILE A 61 1.17 -15.85 -7.28
C ILE A 61 0.62 -15.69 -5.86
N ALA A 62 -0.38 -16.50 -5.50
CA ALA A 62 -1.02 -16.43 -4.18
C ALA A 62 -0.11 -16.90 -3.03
N MET A 63 0.83 -17.82 -3.29
CA MET A 63 1.80 -18.30 -2.30
C MET A 63 3.02 -17.40 -2.16
N ASP A 64 3.29 -16.52 -3.14
CA ASP A 64 4.35 -15.51 -3.05
C ASP A 64 3.93 -14.42 -2.06
N LYS A 65 4.36 -14.57 -0.80
CA LYS A 65 4.00 -13.68 0.31
C LYS A 65 4.41 -12.23 0.06
N ASP A 66 5.60 -12.01 -0.49
CA ASP A 66 6.11 -10.66 -0.79
C ASP A 66 5.26 -9.99 -1.88
N LEU A 67 4.93 -10.74 -2.93
CA LEU A 67 4.06 -10.25 -4.00
C LEU A 67 2.66 -9.90 -3.47
N THR A 68 2.09 -10.79 -2.66
CA THR A 68 0.75 -10.62 -2.07
C THR A 68 0.70 -9.41 -1.12
N GLU A 69 1.70 -9.25 -0.25
CA GLU A 69 1.79 -8.10 0.65
C GLU A 69 1.93 -6.79 -0.13
N LYS A 70 2.81 -6.74 -1.16
CA LYS A 70 2.94 -5.56 -2.03
C LYS A 70 1.63 -5.21 -2.74
N GLN A 71 0.90 -6.20 -3.25
CA GLN A 71 -0.41 -5.97 -3.86
C GLN A 71 -1.42 -5.37 -2.88
N GLN A 72 -1.45 -5.85 -1.64
CA GLN A 72 -2.34 -5.32 -0.60
C GLN A 72 -1.98 -3.88 -0.23
N TRP A 73 -0.71 -3.55 -0.07
CA TRP A 73 -0.27 -2.17 0.16
C TRP A 73 -0.58 -1.24 -1.02
N LEU A 74 -0.34 -1.67 -2.25
CA LEU A 74 -0.72 -0.90 -3.45
C LEU A 74 -2.23 -0.66 -3.51
N LYS A 75 -3.04 -1.67 -3.17
CA LYS A 75 -4.50 -1.53 -3.06
C LYS A 75 -4.87 -0.45 -2.03
N ILE A 76 -4.28 -0.50 -0.84
CA ILE A 76 -4.53 0.51 0.21
C ILE A 76 -4.17 1.91 -0.27
N VAL A 77 -3.01 2.11 -0.92
CA VAL A 77 -2.63 3.44 -1.43
C VAL A 77 -3.66 3.95 -2.44
N ARG A 78 -4.14 3.08 -3.35
CA ARG A 78 -5.19 3.45 -4.31
C ARG A 78 -6.49 3.82 -3.60
N ASP A 79 -6.95 2.99 -2.67
CA ASP A 79 -8.21 3.19 -1.96
C ASP A 79 -8.16 4.49 -1.14
N VAL A 80 -7.03 4.79 -0.46
CA VAL A 80 -6.83 6.11 0.22
C VAL A 80 -6.93 7.27 -0.77
N VAL A 81 -6.34 7.17 -1.96
CA VAL A 81 -6.44 8.24 -2.98
C VAL A 81 -7.89 8.45 -3.41
N GLU A 82 -8.67 7.38 -3.56
CA GLU A 82 -10.08 7.43 -3.92
C GLU A 82 -10.92 8.08 -2.80
N ASP A 83 -10.73 7.65 -1.55
CA ASP A 83 -11.41 8.20 -0.39
C ASP A 83 -11.10 9.69 -0.20
N MET A 84 -9.84 10.09 -0.36
CA MET A 84 -9.43 11.49 -0.24
C MET A 84 -10.00 12.36 -1.36
N LYS A 85 -10.15 11.83 -2.58
CA LYS A 85 -10.85 12.54 -3.67
C LYS A 85 -12.33 12.75 -3.33
N TYR A 86 -13.00 11.71 -2.83
CA TYR A 86 -14.38 11.80 -2.39
C TYR A 86 -14.57 12.86 -1.28
N ILE A 87 -13.65 12.91 -0.32
CA ILE A 87 -13.66 13.93 0.74
C ILE A 87 -13.43 15.35 0.18
N ASP A 88 -12.50 15.50 -0.77
CA ASP A 88 -12.22 16.78 -1.45
C ASP A 88 -13.47 17.33 -2.15
N GLU A 89 -14.24 16.49 -2.84
CA GLU A 89 -15.49 16.86 -3.49
C GLU A 89 -16.55 17.34 -2.49
N LYS A 90 -16.66 16.68 -1.33
CA LYS A 90 -17.68 16.99 -0.33
C LYS A 90 -17.33 18.20 0.55
N SER A 91 -16.07 18.35 0.90
CA SER A 91 -15.62 19.30 1.95
C SER A 91 -14.77 20.45 1.40
N LYS A 92 -14.56 20.52 0.08
CA LYS A 92 -13.68 21.50 -0.58
C LYS A 92 -12.25 21.50 -0.01
N THR A 93 -11.79 20.31 0.41
CA THR A 93 -10.41 20.09 0.85
C THR A 93 -9.49 19.86 -0.37
N LYS A 94 -8.20 19.65 -0.13
CA LYS A 94 -7.19 19.44 -1.18
C LYS A 94 -6.26 18.25 -0.88
N TYR A 95 -6.79 17.19 -0.29
CA TYR A 95 -6.04 15.98 0.06
C TYR A 95 -5.47 15.26 -1.18
N ALA A 96 -6.23 15.16 -2.27
CA ALA A 96 -5.76 14.55 -3.51
C ALA A 96 -4.57 15.33 -4.10
N VAL A 97 -4.62 16.68 -4.06
CA VAL A 97 -3.51 17.54 -4.48
C VAL A 97 -2.30 17.34 -3.57
N LEU A 98 -2.51 17.24 -2.25
CA LEU A 98 -1.45 16.95 -1.30
C LEU A 98 -0.77 15.62 -1.62
N ILE A 99 -1.54 14.55 -1.85
CA ILE A 99 -1.01 13.23 -2.17
C ILE A 99 -0.20 13.28 -3.46
N GLN A 100 -0.78 13.82 -4.54
CA GLN A 100 -0.11 13.95 -5.82
C GLN A 100 1.21 14.71 -5.67
N LYS A 101 1.17 15.90 -5.06
CA LYS A 101 2.35 16.76 -5.00
C LYS A 101 3.41 16.27 -4.05
N ARG A 102 3.02 15.73 -2.89
CA ARG A 102 3.99 15.30 -1.89
C ARG A 102 4.60 13.94 -2.21
N TYR A 103 3.75 12.97 -2.55
CA TYR A 103 4.17 11.57 -2.64
C TYR A 103 4.50 11.16 -4.07
N PHE A 104 3.71 11.56 -5.06
CA PHE A 104 3.91 11.13 -6.45
C PHE A 104 4.85 12.05 -7.24
N ASP A 105 4.75 13.36 -7.03
CA ASP A 105 5.68 14.35 -7.61
C ASP A 105 6.90 14.60 -6.69
N GLU A 106 6.93 13.95 -5.51
CA GLU A 106 8.01 14.00 -4.51
C GLU A 106 8.45 15.39 -4.03
N LEU A 107 7.59 16.42 -4.19
CA LEU A 107 7.96 17.78 -3.83
C LEU A 107 8.17 17.94 -2.33
N ALA A 108 9.11 18.82 -1.93
CA ALA A 108 9.37 19.10 -0.52
C ALA A 108 8.15 19.72 0.18
N ASP A 109 7.97 19.40 1.47
CA ASP A 109 6.82 19.81 2.29
C ASP A 109 6.49 21.32 2.16
N ASN A 110 7.49 22.20 2.19
CA ASN A 110 7.31 23.65 2.08
C ASN A 110 6.71 24.08 0.72
N HIS A 111 7.11 23.42 -0.36
CA HIS A 111 6.59 23.71 -1.70
C HIS A 111 5.14 23.27 -1.82
N VAL A 112 4.82 22.08 -1.31
CA VAL A 112 3.44 21.56 -1.31
C VAL A 112 2.53 22.43 -0.45
N GLN A 113 2.96 22.79 0.76
CA GLN A 113 2.20 23.68 1.64
C GLN A 113 1.85 25.00 0.93
N LYS A 114 2.82 25.62 0.25
CA LYS A 114 2.61 26.86 -0.50
C LYS A 114 1.62 26.66 -1.66
N GLN A 115 1.72 25.57 -2.41
CA GLN A 115 0.80 25.27 -3.52
C GLN A 115 -0.63 24.97 -3.05
N LEU A 116 -0.79 24.39 -1.86
CA LEU A 116 -2.12 24.17 -1.27
C LEU A 116 -2.76 25.48 -0.79
N GLY A 117 -1.97 26.55 -0.62
CA GLY A 117 -2.41 27.83 -0.09
C GLY A 117 -2.54 27.83 1.44
N LEU A 118 -1.83 26.91 2.12
CA LEU A 118 -1.91 26.76 3.57
C LEU A 118 -0.97 27.74 4.27
N GLN A 119 -1.53 28.56 5.15
CA GLN A 119 -0.77 29.57 5.89
C GLN A 119 0.10 28.95 6.99
N TYR A 120 -0.40 27.89 7.63
CA TYR A 120 0.25 27.31 8.80
C TYR A 120 0.78 25.91 8.53
N ARG A 121 2.02 25.64 8.99
CA ARG A 121 2.64 24.31 8.92
C ARG A 121 1.83 23.24 9.69
N SER A 122 1.13 23.64 10.74
CA SER A 122 0.27 22.75 11.53
C SER A 122 -0.87 22.18 10.68
N GLN A 123 -1.53 23.00 9.86
CA GLN A 123 -2.61 22.57 8.97
C GLN A 123 -2.11 21.55 7.94
N TYR A 124 -0.94 21.81 7.34
CA TYR A 124 -0.32 20.87 6.41
C TYR A 124 0.02 19.54 7.07
N LYS A 125 0.58 19.59 8.29
CA LYS A 125 0.89 18.39 9.07
C LYS A 125 -0.37 17.61 9.42
N GLU A 126 -1.43 18.27 9.85
CA GLU A 126 -2.72 17.66 10.15
C GLU A 126 -3.29 16.97 8.92
N MET A 127 -3.26 17.62 7.76
CA MET A 127 -3.73 16.99 6.53
C MET A 127 -2.93 15.74 6.16
N LYS A 128 -1.60 15.76 6.32
CA LYS A 128 -0.76 14.55 6.13
C LYS A 128 -1.09 13.46 7.14
N ASP A 129 -1.29 13.83 8.41
CA ASP A 129 -1.61 12.89 9.47
C ASP A 129 -2.98 12.22 9.19
N THR A 130 -3.97 12.95 8.67
CA THR A 130 -5.27 12.39 8.24
C THR A 130 -5.14 11.37 7.10
N VAL A 131 -4.38 11.70 6.04
CA VAL A 131 -4.14 10.78 4.91
C VAL A 131 -3.50 9.48 5.39
N LEU A 132 -2.49 9.59 6.27
CA LEU A 132 -1.78 8.42 6.78
C LEU A 132 -2.59 7.64 7.81
N LEU A 133 -3.45 8.31 8.57
CA LEU A 133 -4.38 7.65 9.47
C LEU A 133 -5.35 6.78 8.68
N GLU A 134 -5.93 7.31 7.61
CA GLU A 134 -6.82 6.54 6.73
C GLU A 134 -6.14 5.27 6.20
N GLY A 135 -4.93 5.42 5.64
CA GLY A 135 -4.20 4.27 5.13
C GLY A 135 -3.83 3.24 6.21
N VAL A 136 -3.55 3.68 7.44
CA VAL A 136 -3.31 2.77 8.57
C VAL A 136 -4.59 2.03 8.97
N LEU A 137 -5.75 2.70 8.97
CA LEU A 137 -7.03 2.06 9.27
C LEU A 137 -7.38 1.00 8.22
N LEU A 138 -7.21 1.31 6.93
CA LEU A 138 -7.40 0.35 5.84
C LEU A 138 -6.39 -0.81 5.91
N ALA A 139 -5.13 -0.54 6.28
CA ALA A 139 -4.12 -1.57 6.50
C ALA A 139 -4.43 -2.47 7.69
N ALA A 140 -4.99 -1.94 8.78
CA ALA A 140 -5.47 -2.74 9.89
C ALA A 140 -6.66 -3.61 9.49
N ALA A 141 -7.63 -3.03 8.77
CA ALA A 141 -8.81 -3.76 8.28
C ALA A 141 -8.46 -4.87 7.29
N SER A 142 -7.40 -4.72 6.49
CA SER A 142 -6.91 -5.73 5.56
C SER A 142 -6.00 -6.79 6.21
N GLY A 143 -5.69 -6.65 7.51
CA GLY A 143 -4.82 -7.59 8.23
C GLY A 143 -3.32 -7.35 8.05
N LEU A 144 -2.92 -6.29 7.33
CA LEU A 144 -1.51 -5.88 7.22
C LEU A 144 -0.95 -5.31 8.53
N ILE A 145 -1.81 -4.79 9.40
CA ILE A 145 -1.45 -4.38 10.75
C ILE A 145 -2.27 -5.23 11.73
N THR A 146 -1.57 -5.96 12.59
CA THR A 146 -2.19 -6.88 13.55
C THR A 146 -2.75 -6.14 14.77
N TYR A 147 -3.71 -6.79 15.44
CA TYR A 147 -4.26 -6.30 16.71
C TYR A 147 -3.17 -6.06 17.77
N ASP A 148 -2.20 -6.98 17.86
CA ASP A 148 -1.12 -6.89 18.85
C ASP A 148 -0.17 -5.72 18.56
N GLU A 149 0.12 -5.43 17.29
CA GLU A 149 0.89 -4.24 16.89
C GLU A 149 0.18 -2.95 17.32
N ILE A 150 -1.15 -2.87 17.15
CA ILE A 150 -1.95 -1.71 17.57
C ILE A 150 -1.95 -1.61 19.10
N ARG A 151 -2.18 -2.71 19.82
CA ARG A 151 -2.18 -2.75 21.29
C ARG A 151 -0.84 -2.34 21.88
N LYS A 152 0.25 -2.83 21.30
CA LYS A 152 1.61 -2.45 21.70
C LYS A 152 1.82 -0.96 21.52
N PHE A 153 1.46 -0.41 20.36
CA PHE A 153 1.55 1.02 20.12
C PHE A 153 0.76 1.83 21.16
N VAL A 154 -0.49 1.46 21.47
CA VAL A 154 -1.29 2.16 22.48
C VAL A 154 -0.59 2.15 23.83
N LYS A 155 -0.13 0.99 24.32
CA LYS A 155 0.54 0.87 25.63
C LYS A 155 1.85 1.65 25.74
N GLU A 156 2.60 1.79 24.64
CA GLU A 156 3.87 2.53 24.62
C GLU A 156 3.66 4.04 24.54
N ASN A 157 2.48 4.47 24.13
CA ASN A 157 2.20 5.84 23.75
C ASN A 157 1.05 6.48 24.56
N TRP A 158 0.41 5.76 25.47
CA TRP A 158 -0.67 6.26 26.31
C TRP A 158 -0.65 5.53 27.64
#